data_AF-A0A3D0ZUZ5-F1
#
_entry.id   AF-A0A3D0ZUZ5-F1
#
_cell.length_a   1.000
_cell.length_b   1.000
_cell.length_c   1.000
_cell.angle_alpha   90.00
_cell.angle_beta   90.00
_cell.angle_gamma   90.00
#
_symmetry.space_group_name_H-M   'P 1'
#
loop_
_entity.id
_entity.type
_entity.pdbx_description
1 polymer ?
#
loop_
_entity_poly.entity_id
_entity_poly.type
_entity_poly.pdbx_seq_one_letter_code
_entity_poly.pdbx_strand_id
1 'polypeptide(L)'
;MATLYIATNDLRVEDNPALLEASEDERMGIIYCVDSDLFRADRYGCKDMGRNRWRFLVEALHDFDGLLAKYGQQLNLLFGQPYQVIHQILETHSFDRVIRSKQHHLAGKDYWVKLESLWPSVLFLEVDSSTCFSFEETNFGRRFPSTFSSFRRQTRPRPFRAFAGLPERLPRPMDLDGSWIPI
;
A
#
# COMPACT_ATOMS: atom_id res chain seq x y z
N MET A 1 -14.36 2.92 -14.89
CA MET A 1 -13.05 2.24 -14.73
C MET A 1 -13.04 1.44 -13.42
N ALA A 2 -12.21 0.41 -13.34
CA ALA A 2 -12.06 -0.48 -12.18
C ALA A 2 -10.62 -0.43 -11.63
N THR A 3 -10.48 -0.24 -10.32
CA THR A 3 -9.18 -0.02 -9.68
C THR A 3 -8.90 -1.01 -8.56
N LEU A 4 -7.71 -1.61 -8.58
CA LEU A 4 -7.20 -2.42 -7.48
C LEU A 4 -6.35 -1.54 -6.56
N TYR A 5 -6.84 -1.25 -5.36
CA TYR A 5 -6.05 -0.62 -4.31
C TYR A 5 -5.39 -1.69 -3.44
N ILE A 6 -4.06 -1.62 -3.32
CA ILE A 6 -3.26 -2.54 -2.51
C ILE A 6 -2.83 -1.80 -1.25
N ALA A 7 -3.49 -2.13 -0.14
CA ALA A 7 -3.12 -1.63 1.17
C ALA A 7 -1.78 -2.25 1.60
N THR A 8 -0.94 -1.43 2.23
CA THR A 8 0.40 -1.81 2.68
C THR A 8 0.60 -1.35 4.14
N ASN A 9 1.58 -0.50 4.43
CA ASN A 9 1.78 0.09 5.75
C ASN A 9 0.88 1.32 5.99
N ASP A 10 -0.07 1.57 5.10
CA ASP A 10 -1.01 2.69 5.08
C ASP A 10 -2.44 2.27 5.44
N LEU A 11 -2.59 1.45 6.48
CA LEU A 11 -3.86 0.92 7.00
C LEU A 11 -4.72 2.01 7.67
N ARG A 12 -5.14 3.01 6.89
CA ARG A 12 -5.96 4.15 7.33
C ARG A 12 -6.81 4.68 6.18
N VAL A 13 -7.96 5.28 6.51
CA VAL A 13 -8.80 5.97 5.53
C VAL A 13 -8.45 7.46 5.43
N GLU A 14 -8.19 8.09 6.58
CA GLU A 14 -7.85 9.51 6.65
C GLU A 14 -6.43 9.78 6.15
N ASP A 15 -6.28 10.87 5.39
CA ASP A 15 -5.00 11.31 4.82
C ASP A 15 -4.27 10.19 4.10
N ASN A 16 -5.00 9.38 3.33
CA ASN A 16 -4.45 8.31 2.52
C ASN A 16 -4.54 8.70 1.02
N PRO A 17 -3.52 9.39 0.48
CA PRO A 17 -3.46 9.79 -0.93
C PRO A 17 -3.71 8.64 -1.90
N ALA A 18 -3.19 7.44 -1.63
CA ALA A 18 -3.32 6.29 -2.52
C ALA A 18 -4.77 5.76 -2.55
N LEU A 19 -5.42 5.69 -1.39
CA LEU A 19 -6.84 5.33 -1.30
C LEU A 19 -7.73 6.39 -1.95
N LEU A 20 -7.42 7.67 -1.75
CA LEU A 20 -8.17 8.77 -2.37
C LEU A 20 -8.05 8.74 -3.90
N GLU A 21 -6.86 8.56 -4.43
CA GLU A 21 -6.61 8.41 -5.88
C GLU A 21 -7.31 7.17 -6.46
N ALA A 22 -7.49 6.12 -5.67
CA ALA A 22 -8.26 4.93 -6.05
C ALA A 22 -9.78 5.13 -5.95
N SER A 23 -10.23 6.16 -5.21
CA SER A 23 -11.65 6.45 -4.99
C SER A 23 -12.33 7.20 -6.15
N GLU A 24 -11.55 7.69 -7.11
CA GLU A 24 -12.03 8.43 -8.28
C GLU A 24 -12.73 7.55 -9.33
N ASP A 25 -12.57 6.23 -9.25
CA ASP A 25 -13.12 5.27 -10.21
C ASP A 25 -14.53 4.75 -9.84
N GLU A 26 -15.15 3.96 -10.72
CA GLU A 26 -16.54 3.50 -10.52
C GLU A 26 -16.62 2.26 -9.62
N ARG A 27 -15.61 1.42 -9.71
CA ARG A 27 -15.47 0.17 -8.95
C ARG A 27 -14.06 0.07 -8.40
N MET A 28 -13.94 -0.47 -7.20
CA MET A 28 -12.64 -0.75 -6.63
C MET A 28 -12.62 -2.09 -5.89
N GLY A 29 -11.48 -2.76 -5.97
CA GLY A 29 -11.11 -3.84 -5.07
C GLY A 29 -10.06 -3.35 -4.10
N ILE A 30 -10.22 -3.64 -2.81
CA ILE A 30 -9.23 -3.31 -1.78
C ILE A 30 -8.65 -4.61 -1.23
N ILE A 31 -7.33 -4.78 -1.32
CA ILE A 31 -6.66 -5.98 -0.82
C ILE A 31 -5.55 -5.64 0.16
N TYR A 32 -5.23 -6.59 1.04
CA TYR A 32 -3.95 -6.66 1.73
C TYR A 32 -3.35 -8.05 1.55
N CYS A 33 -2.12 -8.10 1.04
CA CYS A 33 -1.40 -9.37 0.87
C CYS A 33 -0.50 -9.63 2.08
N VAL A 34 -0.85 -10.62 2.88
CA VAL A 34 0.00 -11.17 3.92
C VAL A 34 1.10 -11.99 3.25
N ASP A 35 2.29 -11.39 3.17
CA ASP A 35 3.45 -12.03 2.54
C ASP A 35 3.90 -13.26 3.33
N SER A 36 3.71 -14.43 2.72
CA SER A 36 4.07 -15.73 3.29
C SER A 36 5.56 -15.85 3.63
N ASP A 37 6.45 -15.15 2.90
CA ASP A 37 7.89 -15.23 3.14
C ASP A 37 8.29 -14.58 4.46
N LEU A 38 7.48 -13.66 5.02
CA LEU A 38 7.75 -13.04 6.32
C LEU A 38 7.70 -14.05 7.49
N PHE A 39 7.03 -15.20 7.31
CA PHE A 39 6.92 -16.25 8.32
C PHE A 39 8.00 -17.33 8.19
N ARG A 40 8.79 -17.30 7.11
CA ARG A 40 9.87 -18.26 6.86
C ARG A 40 11.09 -17.84 7.66
N ALA A 41 11.76 -18.84 8.24
CA ALA A 41 13.01 -18.59 8.95
C ALA A 41 14.13 -18.29 7.95
N ASP A 42 14.93 -17.28 8.24
CA ASP A 42 16.14 -16.97 7.50
C ASP A 42 17.27 -17.97 7.82
N ARG A 43 18.46 -17.73 7.25
CA ARG A 43 19.65 -18.57 7.47
C ARG A 43 20.13 -18.62 8.92
N TYR A 44 19.63 -17.75 9.79
CA TYR A 44 19.95 -17.69 11.22
C TYR A 44 18.81 -18.24 12.09
N GLY A 45 17.73 -18.75 11.50
CA GLY A 45 16.56 -19.24 12.24
C GLY A 45 15.60 -18.14 12.68
N CYS A 46 15.82 -16.89 12.27
CA CYS A 46 14.99 -15.74 12.61
C CYS A 46 13.86 -15.55 11.59
N LYS A 47 12.68 -15.15 12.07
CA LYS A 47 11.54 -14.80 11.19
C LYS A 47 11.34 -13.28 11.18
N ASP A 48 11.07 -12.72 10.01
CA ASP A 48 10.76 -11.28 9.88
C ASP A 48 9.43 -10.91 10.56
N MET A 49 8.49 -11.86 10.60
CA MET A 49 7.21 -11.75 11.31
C MET A 49 7.23 -12.54 12.62
N GLY A 50 7.48 -11.84 13.73
CA GLY A 50 7.33 -12.38 15.08
C GLY A 50 5.88 -12.32 15.58
N ARG A 51 5.57 -13.07 16.64
CA ARG A 51 4.21 -13.16 17.23
C ARG A 51 3.59 -11.81 17.58
N ASN A 52 4.36 -10.91 18.19
CA ASN A 52 3.85 -9.60 18.62
C ASN A 52 3.53 -8.70 17.41
N ARG A 53 4.40 -8.70 16.39
CA ARG A 53 4.18 -7.94 15.16
C ARG A 53 2.98 -8.48 14.39
N TRP A 54 2.83 -9.80 14.33
CA TRP A 54 1.68 -10.45 13.70
C TRP A 54 0.38 -10.06 14.40
N ARG A 55 0.32 -10.16 15.73
CA ARG A 55 -0.86 -9.76 16.50
C ARG A 55 -1.24 -8.30 16.23
N PHE A 56 -0.28 -7.38 16.31
CA PHE A 56 -0.53 -5.96 16.03
C PHE A 56 -1.03 -5.74 14.60
N LEU A 57 -0.44 -6.43 13.61
CA LEU A 57 -0.89 -6.32 12.22
C LEU A 57 -2.34 -6.79 12.05
N VAL A 58 -2.71 -7.94 12.64
CA VAL A 58 -4.09 -8.45 12.59
C VAL A 58 -5.07 -7.46 13.23
N GLU A 59 -4.72 -6.91 14.40
CA GLU A 59 -5.53 -5.89 15.07
C GLU A 59 -5.71 -4.64 14.18
N ALA A 60 -4.64 -4.17 13.52
CA ALA A 60 -4.69 -3.03 12.62
C ALA A 60 -5.50 -3.30 11.34
N LEU A 61 -5.42 -4.52 10.77
CA LEU A 61 -6.21 -4.92 9.61
C LEU A 61 -7.70 -4.98 9.94
N HIS A 62 -8.06 -5.48 11.13
CA HIS A 62 -9.44 -5.47 11.60
C HIS A 62 -10.00 -4.05 11.81
N ASP A 63 -9.22 -3.16 12.43
CA ASP A 63 -9.64 -1.77 12.59
C ASP A 63 -9.81 -1.09 11.22
N PHE A 64 -8.86 -1.29 10.30
CA PHE A 64 -8.94 -0.73 8.96
C PHE A 64 -10.14 -1.24 8.17
N ASP A 65 -10.45 -2.53 8.21
CA ASP A 65 -11.67 -3.05 7.60
C ASP A 65 -12.94 -2.47 8.23
N GLY A 66 -12.98 -2.36 9.56
CA GLY A 66 -14.08 -1.69 10.25
C GLY A 66 -14.26 -0.23 9.84
N LEU A 67 -13.17 0.47 9.48
CA LEU A 67 -13.23 1.80 8.87
C LEU A 67 -13.78 1.75 7.44
N LEU A 68 -13.31 0.83 6.60
CA LEU A 68 -13.78 0.65 5.22
C LEU A 68 -15.26 0.27 5.13
N ALA A 69 -15.74 -0.57 6.06
CA ALA A 69 -17.14 -0.98 6.14
C ALA A 69 -18.10 0.21 6.30
N LYS A 70 -17.67 1.29 6.98
CA LYS A 70 -18.44 2.54 7.10
C LYS A 70 -18.63 3.26 5.76
N TYR A 71 -17.77 2.97 4.79
CA TYR A 71 -17.83 3.46 3.41
C TYR A 71 -18.44 2.45 2.44
N GLY A 72 -19.03 1.35 2.93
CA GLY A 72 -19.61 0.29 2.09
C GLY A 72 -18.55 -0.54 1.34
N GLN A 73 -17.32 -0.56 1.85
CA GLN A 73 -16.20 -1.31 1.32
C GLN A 73 -15.79 -2.44 2.26
N GLN A 74 -14.95 -3.35 1.76
CA GLN A 74 -14.36 -4.42 2.56
C GLN A 74 -12.90 -4.62 2.17
N LEU A 75 -12.09 -5.03 3.14
CA LEU A 75 -10.72 -5.46 2.92
C LEU A 75 -10.67 -6.94 2.56
N ASN A 76 -10.09 -7.24 1.40
CA ASN A 76 -9.83 -8.62 0.99
C ASN A 76 -8.43 -9.04 1.49
N LEU A 77 -8.38 -9.89 2.52
CA LEU A 77 -7.14 -10.46 3.00
C LEU A 77 -6.73 -11.65 2.13
N LEU A 78 -5.49 -11.63 1.67
CA LEU A 78 -4.92 -12.68 0.83
C LEU A 78 -3.58 -13.12 1.41
N PHE A 79 -3.32 -14.42 1.42
CA PHE A 79 -2.09 -14.99 1.94
C PHE A 79 -1.27 -15.62 0.82
N GLY A 80 -0.01 -15.25 0.70
CA GLY A 80 0.88 -15.79 -0.33
C GLY A 80 2.02 -14.84 -0.67
N GLN A 81 2.77 -15.15 -1.72
CA GLN A 81 3.77 -14.21 -2.23
C GLN A 81 3.06 -13.06 -2.97
N PRO A 82 3.32 -11.79 -2.63
CA PRO A 82 2.62 -10.64 -3.22
C PRO A 82 2.57 -10.64 -4.74
N TYR A 83 3.68 -10.97 -5.39
CA TYR A 83 3.75 -11.10 -6.85
C TYR A 83 2.70 -12.08 -7.40
N GLN A 84 2.64 -13.30 -6.83
CA GLN A 84 1.75 -14.36 -7.30
C GLN A 84 0.29 -14.03 -7.03
N VAL A 85 0.01 -13.50 -5.83
CA VAL A 85 -1.35 -13.11 -5.42
C VAL A 85 -1.89 -12.02 -6.33
N ILE A 86 -1.13 -10.93 -6.52
CA ILE A 86 -1.58 -9.81 -7.35
C ILE A 86 -1.68 -10.23 -8.82
N HIS A 87 -0.75 -11.04 -9.33
CA HIS A 87 -0.82 -11.58 -10.69
C HIS A 87 -2.12 -12.37 -10.90
N GLN A 88 -2.45 -13.28 -9.99
CA GLN A 88 -3.67 -14.10 -10.06
C GLN A 88 -4.94 -13.24 -10.05
N ILE A 89 -4.97 -12.18 -9.23
CA ILE A 89 -6.10 -11.23 -9.19
C ILE A 89 -6.29 -10.55 -10.54
N LEU A 90 -5.19 -10.08 -11.17
CA LEU A 90 -5.22 -9.44 -12.48
C LEU A 90 -5.60 -10.41 -13.61
N GLU A 91 -5.29 -11.71 -13.47
CA GLU A 91 -5.76 -12.75 -14.42
C GLU A 91 -7.26 -13.04 -14.27
N THR A 92 -7.76 -13.03 -13.04
CA THR A 92 -9.14 -13.44 -12.72
C THR A 92 -10.13 -12.29 -12.90
N HIS A 93 -9.69 -11.04 -12.70
CA HIS A 93 -10.51 -9.85 -12.73
C HIS A 93 -9.92 -8.78 -13.64
N SER A 94 -10.79 -8.05 -14.35
CA SER A 94 -10.35 -6.93 -15.19
C SER A 94 -10.22 -5.64 -14.37
N PHE A 95 -9.01 -5.12 -14.29
CA PHE A 95 -8.68 -3.82 -13.70
C PHE A 95 -8.06 -2.90 -14.74
N ASP A 96 -8.40 -1.62 -14.69
CA ASP A 96 -7.78 -0.57 -15.50
C ASP A 96 -6.56 0.02 -14.79
N ARG A 97 -6.57 0.03 -13.45
CA ARG A 97 -5.52 0.62 -12.60
C ARG A 97 -5.17 -0.26 -11.41
N VAL A 98 -3.91 -0.25 -11.01
CA VAL A 98 -3.42 -0.82 -9.76
C VAL A 98 -2.69 0.27 -8.99
N ILE A 99 -3.10 0.54 -7.76
CA ILE A 99 -2.62 1.67 -6.98
C ILE A 99 -2.14 1.18 -5.62
N ARG A 100 -0.98 1.67 -5.19
CA ARG A 100 -0.48 1.49 -3.82
C ARG A 100 0.20 2.75 -3.30
N SER A 101 0.35 2.84 -1.99
CA SER A 101 1.32 3.78 -1.42
C SER A 101 2.73 3.38 -1.83
N LYS A 102 3.57 4.36 -2.15
CA LYS A 102 4.97 4.15 -2.54
C LYS A 102 5.74 3.42 -1.44
N GLN A 103 6.44 2.35 -1.82
CA GLN A 103 7.19 1.52 -0.88
C GLN A 103 8.68 1.93 -0.82
N HIS A 104 9.23 1.92 0.39
CA HIS A 104 10.66 2.18 0.63
C HIS A 104 11.42 0.87 0.84
N HIS A 105 11.48 0.02 -0.18
CA HIS A 105 12.24 -1.24 -0.13
C HIS A 105 13.65 -1.07 -0.71
N LEU A 106 14.55 -1.99 -0.33
CA LEU A 106 15.85 -2.11 -0.97
C LEU A 106 15.68 -2.43 -2.47
N ALA A 107 16.54 -1.83 -3.29
CA ALA A 107 16.53 -2.03 -4.74
C ALA A 107 16.63 -3.53 -5.10
N GLY A 108 15.85 -3.97 -6.09
CA GLY A 108 15.85 -5.35 -6.61
C GLY A 108 14.86 -6.31 -5.95
N LYS A 109 14.10 -5.87 -4.94
CA LYS A 109 13.01 -6.66 -4.32
C LYS A 109 11.61 -6.25 -4.74
N ASP A 110 11.47 -5.30 -5.67
CA ASP A 110 10.16 -4.82 -6.05
C ASP A 110 9.50 -5.73 -7.09
N TYR A 111 8.46 -6.43 -6.66
CA TYR A 111 7.60 -7.19 -7.57
C TYR A 111 6.76 -6.27 -8.47
N TRP A 112 6.60 -4.99 -8.11
CA TRP A 112 5.79 -4.01 -8.82
C TRP A 112 6.26 -3.79 -10.26
N VAL A 113 7.55 -3.49 -10.46
CA VAL A 113 8.13 -3.27 -11.79
C VAL A 113 7.93 -4.48 -12.70
N LYS A 114 7.98 -5.70 -12.12
CA LYS A 114 7.72 -6.93 -12.87
C LYS A 114 6.24 -7.04 -13.27
N LEU A 115 5.32 -6.76 -12.37
CA LEU A 115 3.88 -6.76 -12.66
C LEU A 115 3.52 -5.70 -13.71
N GLU A 116 4.03 -4.48 -13.55
CA GLU A 116 3.83 -3.38 -14.50
C GLU A 116 4.32 -3.75 -15.91
N SER A 117 5.48 -4.41 -16.01
CA SER A 117 6.00 -4.88 -17.31
C SER A 117 5.14 -6.00 -17.94
N LEU A 118 4.49 -6.83 -17.13
CA LEU A 118 3.65 -7.93 -17.60
C LEU A 118 2.23 -7.50 -17.99
N TRP A 119 1.75 -6.40 -17.41
CA TRP A 119 0.38 -5.90 -17.60
C TRP A 119 0.39 -4.48 -18.19
N PRO A 120 0.91 -4.27 -19.42
CA PRO A 120 1.09 -2.94 -20.01
C PRO A 120 -0.24 -2.22 -20.32
N SER A 121 -1.36 -2.92 -20.34
CA SER A 121 -2.70 -2.35 -20.49
C SER A 121 -3.30 -1.84 -19.18
N VAL A 122 -2.66 -2.12 -18.04
CA VAL A 122 -3.10 -1.71 -16.70
C VAL A 122 -2.18 -0.59 -16.23
N LEU A 123 -2.75 0.50 -15.72
CA LEU A 123 -1.97 1.62 -15.21
C LEU A 123 -1.53 1.34 -13.77
N PHE A 124 -0.23 1.25 -13.53
CA PHE A 124 0.34 1.10 -12.19
C PHE A 124 0.70 2.47 -11.61
N LEU A 125 0.16 2.80 -10.43
CA LEU A 125 0.42 4.06 -9.75
C LEU A 125 0.94 3.84 -8.33
N GLU A 126 2.07 4.49 -8.01
CA GLU A 126 2.55 4.63 -6.64
C GLU A 126 2.36 6.07 -6.15
N VAL A 127 1.73 6.23 -4.99
CA VAL A 127 1.47 7.55 -4.41
C VAL A 127 2.29 7.75 -3.14
N ASP A 128 3.01 8.86 -3.05
CA ASP A 128 3.81 9.24 -1.88
C ASP A 128 2.89 9.56 -0.68
N SER A 129 3.02 8.80 0.41
CA SER A 129 2.07 8.80 1.54
C SER A 129 2.73 8.72 2.92
N SER A 130 4.02 8.35 3.00
CA SER A 130 4.67 7.93 4.25
C SER A 130 5.57 8.98 4.93
N THR A 131 5.77 10.15 4.31
CA THR A 131 6.65 11.21 4.84
C THR A 131 5.91 12.52 5.06
N CYS A 132 6.32 13.29 6.08
CA CYS A 132 5.74 14.60 6.37
C CYS A 132 6.05 15.64 5.30
N PHE A 133 7.16 15.50 4.58
CA PHE A 133 7.48 16.34 3.42
C PHE A 133 7.21 15.54 2.15
N SER A 134 6.80 16.22 1.08
CA SER A 134 6.70 15.56 -0.22
C SER A 134 8.10 15.23 -0.76
N PHE A 135 8.17 14.37 -1.78
CA PHE A 135 9.42 14.06 -2.44
C PHE A 135 10.02 15.30 -3.12
N GLU A 136 9.20 16.14 -3.74
CA GLU A 136 9.60 17.41 -4.35
C GLU A 136 10.27 18.32 -3.31
N GLU A 137 9.65 18.44 -2.14
CA GLU A 137 10.16 19.20 -1.00
C GLU A 137 11.33 18.52 -0.28
N THR A 138 11.75 17.32 -0.68
CA THR A 138 12.93 16.64 -0.12
C THR A 138 13.90 16.15 -1.19
N ASN A 139 13.75 16.64 -2.42
CA ASN A 139 14.65 16.30 -3.50
C ASN A 139 15.95 17.12 -3.36
N PHE A 140 16.96 16.51 -2.75
CA PHE A 140 18.31 17.09 -2.63
C PHE A 140 19.19 16.79 -3.86
N GLY A 141 18.59 16.28 -4.94
CA GLY A 141 19.30 15.86 -6.15
C GLY A 141 20.37 14.82 -5.82
N ARG A 142 21.60 15.07 -6.28
CA ARG A 142 22.73 14.13 -6.14
C ARG A 142 23.37 14.11 -4.75
N ARG A 143 23.07 15.06 -3.85
CA ARG A 143 23.74 15.19 -2.55
C ARG A 143 22.74 15.26 -1.42
N PHE A 144 22.37 14.10 -0.91
CA PHE A 144 21.58 14.02 0.32
C PHE A 144 22.40 14.52 1.53
N PRO A 145 21.81 15.24 2.49
CA PRO A 145 22.51 15.72 3.67
C PRO A 145 23.14 14.56 4.47
N SER A 146 24.44 14.65 4.75
CA SER A 146 25.20 13.60 5.45
C SER A 146 24.90 13.49 6.94
N THR A 147 24.14 14.44 7.51
CA THR A 147 23.76 14.45 8.92
C THR A 147 22.30 14.86 9.09
N PHE A 148 21.65 14.33 10.12
CA PHE A 148 20.28 14.72 10.48
C PHE A 148 20.15 16.23 10.74
N SER A 149 21.11 16.84 11.44
CA SER A 149 21.10 18.29 11.72
C SER A 149 21.14 19.14 10.44
N SER A 150 21.90 18.68 9.43
CA SER A 150 21.94 19.34 8.12
C SER A 150 20.62 19.17 7.37
N PHE A 151 20.06 17.95 7.35
CA PHE A 151 18.73 17.68 6.78
C PHE A 151 17.67 18.58 7.42
N ARG A 152 17.53 18.55 8.74
CA ARG A 152 16.55 19.34 9.49
C ARG A 152 16.66 20.83 9.21
N ARG A 153 17.88 21.38 9.17
CA ARG A 153 18.09 22.81 8.88
C ARG A 153 17.64 23.19 7.47
N GLN A 154 17.84 22.30 6.49
CA GLN A 154 17.48 22.54 5.10
C GLN A 154 15.99 22.30 4.81
N THR A 155 15.33 21.39 5.54
CA THR A 155 13.88 21.13 5.39
C THR A 155 13.00 22.02 6.25
N ARG A 156 13.52 22.60 7.34
CA ARG A 156 12.76 23.49 8.23
C ARG A 156 11.93 24.60 7.54
N PRO A 157 12.42 25.30 6.49
CA PRO A 157 11.63 26.34 5.84
C PRO A 157 10.61 25.78 4.82
N ARG A 158 10.65 24.47 4.51
CA ARG A 158 9.77 23.84 3.52
C ARG A 158 8.43 23.48 4.15
N PRO A 159 7.32 23.56 3.39
CA PRO A 159 6.02 23.15 3.91
C PRO A 159 5.96 21.63 4.10
N PHE A 160 5.12 21.18 5.02
CA PHE A 160 4.73 19.77 5.05
C PHE A 160 3.84 19.45 3.84
N ARG A 161 3.76 18.15 3.50
CA ARG A 161 2.79 17.63 2.54
C ARG A 161 1.41 18.10 2.96
N ALA A 162 0.62 18.56 1.99
CA ALA A 162 -0.78 18.88 2.22
C ALA A 162 -1.53 17.64 2.70
N PHE A 163 -2.45 17.85 3.65
CA PHE A 163 -3.41 16.83 4.04
C PHE A 163 -4.22 16.42 2.81
N ALA A 164 -4.24 15.14 2.48
CA ALA A 164 -4.91 14.64 1.28
C ALA A 164 -6.43 14.70 1.40
N GLY A 165 -6.98 14.70 2.62
CA GLY A 165 -8.41 14.67 2.87
C GLY A 165 -8.91 13.31 3.34
N LEU A 166 -10.23 13.20 3.38
CA LEU A 166 -10.96 11.95 3.54
C LEU A 166 -11.80 11.73 2.27
N PRO A 167 -11.92 10.50 1.76
CA PRO A 167 -12.85 10.23 0.67
C PRO A 167 -14.28 10.53 1.15
N GLU A 168 -15.07 11.28 0.37
CA GLU A 168 -16.49 11.51 0.66
C GLU A 168 -17.29 10.22 0.56
N ARG A 169 -16.90 9.36 -0.40
CA ARG A 169 -17.44 8.03 -0.63
C ARG A 169 -16.34 7.16 -1.23
N LEU A 170 -16.45 5.85 -1.07
CA LEU A 170 -15.65 4.91 -1.84
C LEU A 170 -16.49 4.34 -3.00
N PRO A 171 -15.84 3.95 -4.13
CA PRO A 171 -16.45 3.27 -5.27
C PRO A 171 -17.26 2.03 -4.89
N ARG A 172 -17.91 1.38 -5.86
CA ARG A 172 -18.58 0.09 -5.59
C ARG A 172 -17.53 -1.00 -5.31
N PRO A 173 -17.69 -1.84 -4.27
CA PRO A 173 -16.76 -2.92 -3.99
C PRO A 173 -16.78 -3.94 -5.13
N MET A 174 -15.61 -4.49 -5.42
CA MET A 174 -15.44 -5.68 -6.25
C MET A 174 -15.33 -6.90 -5.33
N ASP A 175 -16.04 -7.96 -5.68
CA ASP A 175 -15.87 -9.26 -5.05
C ASP A 175 -14.60 -9.90 -5.64
N LEU A 176 -13.60 -10.16 -4.78
CA LEU A 176 -12.29 -10.67 -5.20
C LEU A 176 -12.03 -12.08 -4.67
N ASP A 177 -13.08 -12.78 -4.19
CA ASP A 177 -12.99 -14.09 -3.55
C ASP A 177 -11.98 -14.12 -2.36
N GLY A 178 -11.70 -12.96 -1.76
CA GLY A 178 -10.84 -12.84 -0.60
C GLY A 178 -11.49 -13.46 0.64
N SER A 179 -10.69 -14.10 1.48
CA SER A 179 -11.18 -14.68 2.73
C SER A 179 -10.66 -13.90 3.93
N TRP A 180 -11.55 -13.55 4.85
CA TRP A 180 -11.14 -13.12 6.18
C TRP A 180 -10.42 -14.28 6.86
N ILE A 181 -9.20 -14.04 7.35
CA ILE A 181 -8.50 -15.02 8.17
C ILE A 181 -9.15 -14.98 9.57
N PRO A 182 -9.83 -16.06 10.03
CA PRO A 182 -10.32 -16.10 11.39
C PRO A 182 -9.12 -16.19 12.36
N ILE A 183 -9.18 -15.41 13.45
CA ILE A 183 -8.19 -15.39 14.54
C ILE A 183 -8.30 -16.67 15.37
#